data_AF-A0A3C0YNE7-F1
#
_entry.id   AF-A0A3C0YNE7-F1
#
_cell.length_a   1.000
_cell.length_b   1.000
_cell.length_c   1.000
_cell.angle_alpha   90.00
_cell.angle_beta   90.00
_cell.angle_gamma   90.00
#
_symmetry.space_group_name_H-M   'P 1'
#
loop_
_entity.id
_entity.type
_entity.pdbx_description
1 polymer ?
#
loop_
_entity_poly.entity_id
_entity_poly.type
_entity_poly.pdbx_seq_one_letter_code
_entity_poly.pdbx_strand_id
1 'polypeptide(L)' 'NSETDFCAKNEDFLKYANELVTAINEKNPSNIEALTNLTMLSGNAEDIRA' A
#
# COMPACT_ATOMS: atom_id res chain seq x y z
N ASN A 1 1.09 3.91 7.71
CA ASN A 1 1.56 4.15 9.10
C ASN A 1 1.98 2.81 9.67
N SER A 2 2.95 2.78 10.58
CA SER A 2 3.42 1.58 11.25
C SER A 2 3.52 1.84 12.75
N GLU A 3 3.38 0.79 13.56
CA GLU A 3 3.42 0.90 15.03
C GLU A 3 4.81 1.26 15.56
N THR A 4 5.88 0.79 14.91
CA THR A 4 7.26 1.04 15.30
C THR A 4 8.16 1.40 14.11
N ASP A 5 9.34 1.97 14.39
CA ASP A 5 10.35 2.24 13.36
C ASP A 5 10.96 0.95 12.79
N PHE A 6 11.07 -0.11 13.60
CA PHE A 6 11.48 -1.42 13.14
C PHE A 6 10.52 -1.97 12.08
N CYS A 7 9.21 -1.83 12.29
CA CYS A 7 8.20 -2.19 11.29
C CYS A 7 8.29 -1.29 10.05
N ALA A 8 8.55 0.01 10.22
CA ALA A 8 8.62 0.96 9.11
C ALA A 8 9.78 0.68 8.13
N LYS A 9 10.86 0.06 8.63
CA LYS A 9 12.09 -0.23 7.88
C LYS A 9 12.15 -1.67 7.36
N ASN A 10 11.18 -2.50 7.71
CA ASN A 10 11.10 -3.88 7.22
C ASN A 10 10.93 -3.88 5.68
N GLU A 11 11.62 -4.80 5.00
CA GLU A 11 11.65 -4.86 3.53
C GLU A 11 10.26 -5.10 2.92
N ASP A 12 9.42 -5.92 3.56
CA ASP A 12 8.06 -6.20 3.10
C ASP A 12 7.18 -4.94 3.21
N PHE A 13 7.32 -4.20 4.31
CA PHE A 13 6.60 -2.93 4.50
C PHE A 13 7.02 -1.89 3.46
N LEU A 14 8.32 -1.78 3.19
CA LEU A 14 8.84 -0.87 2.16
C LEU A 14 8.36 -1.28 0.76
N LYS A 15 8.34 -2.59 0.46
CA LYS A 15 7.84 -3.11 -0.81
C LYS A 15 6.35 -2.78 -1.00
N TYR A 16 5.54 -3.04 0.02
CA TYR A 16 4.12 -2.68 0.02
C TYR A 16 3.90 -1.19 -0.25
N ALA A 17 4.61 -0.32 0.47
CA ALA A 17 4.45 1.12 0.32
C ALA A 17 4.83 1.62 -1.08
N ASN A 18 5.89 1.07 -1.68
CA ASN A 18 6.31 1.42 -3.03
C ASN A 18 5.31 0.94 -4.10
N GLU A 19 4.80 -0.28 -3.96
CA GLU A 19 3.75 -0.79 -4.85
C GLU A 19 2.47 0.06 -4.74
N LEU A 20 2.10 0.47 -3.52
CA LEU A 20 0.90 1.26 -3.28
C LEU A 20 1.03 2.64 -3.95
N VAL A 21 2.17 3.31 -3.81
CA VAL A 21 2.43 4.61 -4.47
C VAL A 21 2.36 4.48 -5.99
N THR A 22 2.91 3.41 -6.56
CA THR A 22 2.84 3.15 -8.00
C THR A 22 1.39 3.02 -8.45
N ALA A 23 0.60 2.21 -7.73
CA ALA A 23 -0.78 1.95 -8.08
C ALA A 23 -1.67 3.20 -7.88
N ILE A 24 -1.37 4.05 -6.88
CA ILE A 24 -2.01 5.38 -6.72
C ILE A 24 -1.73 6.27 -7.92
N ASN A 25 -0.47 6.37 -8.35
CA ASN A 25 -0.10 7.23 -9.47
C ASN A 25 -0.76 6.80 -10.79
N GLU A 26 -0.94 5.50 -10.99
CA GLU A 26 -1.58 4.95 -12.19
C GLU A 26 -3.10 5.10 -12.18
N LYS A 27 -3.74 4.85 -11.04
CA LYS A 27 -5.21 4.75 -10.94
C LYS A 27 -5.88 6.00 -10.36
N ASN A 28 -5.11 6.90 -9.78
CA ASN A 28 -5.52 8.19 -9.25
C ASN A 28 -6.83 8.13 -8.42
N PRO A 29 -6.86 7.33 -7.33
CA PRO A 29 -8.04 7.23 -6.48
C PRO A 29 -8.37 8.59 -5.86
N SER A 30 -9.64 8.97 -5.89
CA SER A 30 -10.10 10.28 -5.43
C SER A 30 -10.37 10.35 -3.92
N ASN A 31 -10.40 9.21 -3.23
CA ASN A 31 -10.68 9.11 -1.80
C ASN A 31 -10.09 7.82 -1.20
N ILE A 32 -10.20 7.68 0.12
CA ILE A 32 -9.66 6.55 0.88
C ILE A 32 -10.40 5.24 0.56
N GLU A 33 -11.71 5.28 0.33
CA GLU A 33 -12.49 4.07 -0.02
C GLU A 33 -12.05 3.48 -1.37
N ALA A 34 -11.77 4.34 -2.35
CA ALA A 34 -11.24 3.95 -3.65
C ALA A 34 -9.80 3.43 -3.54
N LEU A 35 -9.01 3.98 -2.62
CA LEU A 35 -7.65 3.54 -2.33
C LEU A 35 -7.62 2.13 -1.71
N THR A 36 -8.48 1.86 -0.73
CA THR A 36 -8.60 0.56 -0.06
C THR A 36 -9.03 -0.54 -1.04
N ASN A 37 -9.85 -0.22 -2.04
CA ASN A 37 -10.28 -1.17 -3.08
C ASN A 37 -9.29 -1.30 -4.25
N LEU A 38 -8.12 -0.67 -4.17
CA LEU A 38 -7.20 -0.57 -5.30
C LEU A 38 -6.40 -1.86 -5.47
N THR A 39 -6.48 -2.45 -6.67
CA THR A 39 -5.69 -3.65 -7.01
C THR A 39 -4.23 -3.28 -7.22
N MET A 40 -3.32 -3.92 -6.49
CA MET A 40 -1.88 -3.83 -6.62
C MET A 40 -1.33 -5.11 -7.29
N LEU A 41 -0.03 -5.12 -7.61
CA LEU A 41 0.61 -6.29 -8.24
C LEU A 41 0.48 -7.56 -7.38
N SER A 42 0.59 -7.39 -6.07
CA SER A 42 0.61 -8.46 -5.08
C SER A 42 -0.78 -8.83 -4.52
N GLY A 43 -1.87 -8.21 -4.99
CA GLY A 43 -3.23 -8.38 -4.42
C GLY A 43 -3.97 -7.06 -4.19
N ASN A 44 -5.05 -7.06 -3.40
CA ASN A 44 -5.72 -5.82 -2.99
C ASN A 44 -4.88 -5.06 -1.94
N ALA A 45 -4.97 -3.72 -1.94
CA ALA A 45 -4.18 -2.86 -1.08
C ALA A 45 -4.34 -3.09 0.43
N GLU A 46 -5.49 -3.58 0.92
CA GLU A 46 -5.64 -3.93 2.34
C GLU A 46 -5.16 -5.34 2.64
N ASP A 47 -5.32 -6.29 1.72
CA ASP A 47 -4.89 -7.69 1.92
C ASP A 47 -3.38 -7.82 2.13
N ILE A 48 -2.59 -6.96 1.47
CA ILE A 48 -1.12 -6.94 1.56
C ILE A 48 -0.63 -6.14 2.78
N ARG A 49 -1.49 -5.31 3.37
CA ARG A 49 -1.12 -4.41 4.47
C ARG A 49 -1.03 -5.13 5.83
N ALA A 50 -1.71 -6.27 5.96
CA ALA A 50 -1.93 -6.99 7.22
C ALA A 50 -0.66 -7.63 7.81
#